data_AF-A0A3L7PI85-F1
#
_entry.id   AF-A0A3L7PI85-F1
#
_cell.length_a   1.000
_cell.length_b   1.000
_cell.length_c   1.000
_cell.angle_alpha   90.00
_cell.angle_beta   90.00
_cell.angle_gamma   90.00
#
_symmetry.space_group_name_H-M   'P 1'
#
loop_
_entity.id
_entity.type
_entity.pdbx_description
1 polymer ?
#
loop_
_entity_poly.entity_id
_entity_poly.type
_entity_poly.pdbx_seq_one_letter_code
_entity_poly.pdbx_strand_id
1 'polypeptide(L)'
;MSRHAIHLGTAWEPPTAAAMQWLRCFGRPTGIEPGDRVVLVCQGAAMSAAWQDATLNDGPLAWHTAADGGLECDVTDLLAERNLLVVPVSDPQDGVADLGRGARAMLPAAWGRLSMVVVSD
;
A
#
# COMPACT_ATOMS: atom_id res chain seq x y z
N MET A 1 20.61 -6.06 -11.16
CA MET A 1 19.30 -5.38 -11.21
C MET A 1 19.18 -4.50 -9.98
N SER A 2 19.15 -3.18 -10.15
CA SER A 2 19.01 -2.25 -9.02
C SER A 2 17.55 -2.09 -8.69
N ARG A 3 17.12 -2.60 -7.53
CA ARG A 3 15.73 -2.58 -7.09
C ARG A 3 15.53 -1.33 -6.21
N HIS A 4 15.01 -0.24 -6.78
CA HIS A 4 14.72 0.97 -6.00
C HIS A 4 13.39 0.81 -5.27
N ALA A 5 13.43 0.83 -3.93
CA ALA A 5 12.25 0.63 -3.09
C ALA A 5 11.86 1.93 -2.38
N ILE A 6 10.60 2.31 -2.51
CA ILE A 6 9.96 3.41 -1.78
C ILE A 6 9.10 2.80 -0.69
N HIS A 7 9.46 3.04 0.57
CA HIS A 7 8.70 2.53 1.71
C HIS A 7 7.41 3.31 1.90
N LEU A 8 6.28 2.59 1.91
CA LEU A 8 4.95 3.17 2.06
C LEU A 8 4.36 2.94 3.45
N GLY A 9 5.11 2.38 4.42
CA GLY A 9 4.60 2.05 5.76
C GLY A 9 4.30 3.23 6.69
N THR A 10 4.59 4.46 6.29
CA THR A 10 4.37 5.67 7.10
C THR A 10 3.33 6.57 6.49
N ALA A 11 2.87 7.54 7.29
CA ALA A 11 2.02 8.64 6.90
C ALA A 11 0.69 8.24 6.21
N TRP A 12 0.06 7.23 6.79
CA TRP A 12 -1.30 6.81 6.48
C TRP A 12 -2.33 7.60 7.29
N GLU A 13 -3.51 7.84 6.74
CA GLU A 13 -4.65 8.35 7.50
C GLU A 13 -5.39 7.15 8.09
N PRO A 14 -5.53 7.07 9.44
CA PRO A 14 -6.20 5.95 10.09
C PRO A 14 -7.71 5.98 9.84
N PRO A 15 -8.39 4.82 9.96
CA PRO A 15 -9.84 4.74 9.86
C PRO A 15 -10.47 5.56 10.98
N THR A 16 -11.65 6.11 10.68
CA THR A 16 -12.50 6.79 11.66
C THR A 16 -13.82 6.04 11.79
N ALA A 17 -14.60 6.32 12.82
CA ALA A 17 -15.95 5.74 12.95
C ALA A 17 -16.87 6.04 11.74
N ALA A 18 -16.58 7.10 10.97
CA ALA A 18 -17.32 7.45 9.76
C ALA A 18 -16.70 6.88 8.47
N ALA A 19 -15.42 6.51 8.50
CA ALA A 19 -14.66 6.04 7.34
C ALA A 19 -13.84 4.81 7.74
N MET A 20 -14.35 3.64 7.41
CA MET A 20 -13.81 2.32 7.74
C MET A 20 -12.65 1.91 6.82
N GLN A 21 -11.70 2.81 6.59
CA GLN A 21 -10.59 2.59 5.68
C GLN A 21 -9.33 3.34 6.08
N TRP A 22 -8.19 2.70 5.87
CA TRP A 22 -6.88 3.32 5.90
C TRP A 22 -6.58 3.96 4.54
N LEU A 23 -6.07 5.19 4.54
CA LEU A 23 -5.75 5.92 3.32
C LEU A 23 -4.27 6.29 3.23
N ARG A 24 -3.70 6.21 2.04
CA ARG A 24 -2.33 6.66 1.78
C ARG A 24 -2.24 7.40 0.45
N CYS A 25 -2.03 8.70 0.55
CA CYS A 25 -1.71 9.55 -0.58
C CYS A 25 -0.19 9.57 -0.85
N PHE A 26 0.23 9.44 -2.11
CA PHE A 26 1.62 9.60 -2.54
C PHE A 26 1.72 10.07 -4.00
N GLY A 27 2.85 10.66 -4.38
CA GLY A 27 3.09 11.07 -5.77
C GLY A 27 3.57 9.90 -6.63
N ARG A 28 3.57 10.09 -7.95
CA ARG A 28 4.24 9.15 -8.86
C ARG A 28 5.74 9.08 -8.55
N PRO A 29 6.34 7.88 -8.45
CA PRO A 29 7.79 7.76 -8.34
C PRO A 29 8.50 8.42 -9.52
N THR A 30 9.60 9.10 -9.24
CA THR A 30 10.47 9.69 -10.26
C THR A 30 11.49 8.66 -10.75
N GLY A 31 11.97 8.82 -11.99
CA GLY A 31 13.00 7.94 -12.56
C GLY A 31 12.47 6.58 -13.03
N ILE A 32 11.18 6.49 -13.33
CA ILE A 32 10.59 5.34 -14.05
C ILE A 32 10.82 5.59 -15.55
N GLU A 33 11.57 4.71 -16.20
CA GLU A 33 11.81 4.73 -17.63
C GLU A 33 10.74 3.92 -18.40
N PRO A 34 10.52 4.20 -19.70
CA PRO A 34 9.67 3.34 -20.52
C PRO A 34 10.16 1.89 -20.49
N GLY A 35 9.31 0.97 -20.06
CA GLY A 35 9.65 -0.46 -19.92
C GLY A 35 9.86 -0.91 -18.47
N ASP A 36 10.02 0.02 -17.52
CA ASP A 36 10.03 -0.31 -16.10
C ASP A 36 8.65 -0.79 -15.64
N ARG A 37 8.65 -1.81 -14.78
CA ARG A 37 7.47 -2.25 -14.03
C ARG A 37 7.51 -1.71 -12.62
N VAL A 38 6.35 -1.32 -12.10
CA VAL A 38 6.20 -0.90 -10.71
C VAL A 38 5.35 -1.90 -9.95
N VAL A 39 5.92 -2.45 -8.88
CA VAL A 39 5.32 -3.52 -8.09
C VAL A 39 5.15 -3.05 -6.65
N LEU A 40 3.95 -3.18 -6.09
CA LEU A 40 3.73 -3.12 -4.65
C LEU A 40 4.15 -4.45 -4.03
N VAL A 41 4.91 -4.37 -2.94
CA VAL A 41 5.42 -5.51 -2.20
C VAL A 41 5.04 -5.35 -0.74
N CYS A 42 4.40 -6.35 -0.16
CA CYS A 42 4.08 -6.42 1.25
C CYS A 42 4.79 -7.61 1.90
N GLN A 43 5.70 -7.33 2.83
CA GLN A 43 6.50 -8.37 3.50
C GLN A 43 6.10 -8.57 4.96
N GLY A 44 6.07 -9.82 5.41
CA GLY A 44 5.83 -10.16 6.82
C GLY A 44 4.42 -9.81 7.32
N ALA A 45 3.43 -9.79 6.43
CA ALA A 45 2.04 -9.58 6.81
C ALA A 45 1.50 -10.83 7.51
N ALA A 46 1.20 -10.70 8.81
CA ALA A 46 0.46 -11.72 9.55
C ALA A 46 -1.03 -11.72 9.15
N MET A 47 -1.54 -10.57 8.69
CA MET A 47 -2.91 -10.37 8.21
C MET A 47 -2.93 -10.04 6.71
N SER A 48 -2.57 -11.01 5.87
CA SER A 48 -2.63 -10.85 4.41
C SER A 48 -4.03 -10.55 3.87
N ALA A 49 -5.07 -10.99 4.59
CA ALA A 49 -6.47 -10.73 4.26
C ALA A 49 -6.82 -9.23 4.21
N ALA A 50 -6.13 -8.39 4.98
CA ALA A 50 -6.35 -6.94 4.97
C ALA A 50 -6.12 -6.31 3.59
N TRP A 51 -5.27 -6.93 2.75
CA TRP A 51 -4.91 -6.40 1.43
C TRP A 51 -5.83 -6.85 0.30
N GLN A 52 -6.71 -7.84 0.52
CA GLN A 52 -7.51 -8.46 -0.57
C GLN A 52 -8.46 -7.46 -1.24
N ASP A 53 -9.06 -6.56 -0.46
CA ASP A 53 -10.00 -5.55 -0.95
C ASP A 53 -9.35 -4.17 -1.11
N ALA A 54 -8.01 -4.11 -1.07
CA ALA A 54 -7.28 -2.85 -1.23
C ALA A 54 -7.38 -2.35 -2.69
N THR A 55 -7.46 -1.03 -2.85
CA THR A 55 -7.53 -0.38 -4.16
C THR A 55 -6.48 0.70 -4.30
N LEU A 56 -6.01 0.92 -5.53
CA LEU A 56 -5.13 2.01 -5.91
C LEU A 56 -5.82 2.81 -7.01
N ASN A 57 -6.07 4.11 -6.76
CA ASN A 57 -6.78 5.00 -7.69
C ASN A 57 -8.12 4.39 -8.15
N ASP A 58 -8.89 3.87 -7.20
CA ASP A 58 -10.17 3.16 -7.41
C ASP A 58 -10.07 1.82 -8.17
N GLY A 59 -8.87 1.41 -8.61
CA GLY A 59 -8.60 0.11 -9.23
C GLY A 59 -8.29 -0.97 -8.19
N PRO A 60 -8.85 -2.19 -8.28
CA PRO A 60 -8.55 -3.28 -7.36
C PRO A 60 -7.10 -3.75 -7.49
N LEU A 61 -6.48 -4.10 -6.37
CA LEU A 61 -5.14 -4.68 -6.35
C LEU A 61 -5.19 -6.21 -6.50
N ALA A 62 -4.59 -6.71 -7.56
CA ALA A 62 -4.48 -8.15 -7.84
C ALA A 62 -3.24 -8.75 -7.14
N TRP A 63 -3.30 -8.86 -5.81
CA TRP A 63 -2.23 -9.44 -5.02
C TRP A 63 -2.02 -10.93 -5.32
N HIS A 64 -0.76 -11.35 -5.38
CA HIS A 64 -0.36 -12.74 -5.43
C HIS A 64 0.79 -13.01 -4.45
N THR A 65 0.95 -14.26 -4.04
CA THR A 65 2.03 -14.67 -3.15
C THR A 65 3.35 -14.76 -3.92
N ALA A 66 4.35 -14.00 -3.49
CA ALA A 66 5.70 -14.05 -4.02
C ALA A 66 6.47 -15.28 -3.51
N ALA A 67 7.59 -15.59 -4.16
CA ALA A 67 8.41 -16.76 -3.83
C ALA A 67 9.00 -16.74 -2.41
N ASP A 68 9.18 -15.55 -1.83
CA ASP A 68 9.66 -15.36 -0.45
C ASP A 68 8.54 -15.41 0.60
N GLY A 69 7.29 -15.67 0.17
CA GLY A 69 6.11 -15.70 1.02
C GLY A 69 5.50 -14.32 1.30
N GLY A 70 6.02 -13.25 0.70
CA GLY A 70 5.38 -11.93 0.68
C GLY A 70 4.18 -11.86 -0.28
N LEU A 71 3.51 -10.71 -0.30
CA LEU A 71 2.52 -10.38 -1.33
C LEU A 71 3.11 -9.40 -2.34
N GLU A 72 2.86 -9.61 -3.62
CA GLU A 72 3.24 -8.69 -4.70
C GLU A 72 2.03 -8.36 -5.58
N CYS A 73 2.00 -7.15 -6.14
CA CYS A 73 1.00 -6.69 -7.09
C CYS A 73 1.66 -5.75 -8.10
N ASP A 74 1.56 -6.05 -9.39
CA ASP A 74 1.94 -5.10 -10.44
C ASP A 74 0.92 -3.96 -10.45
N VAL A 75 1.40 -2.72 -10.39
CA VAL A 75 0.58 -1.51 -10.38
C VAL A 75 0.99 -0.53 -11.47
N THR A 76 1.81 -0.96 -12.43
CA THR A 76 2.37 -0.11 -13.48
C THR A 76 1.29 0.71 -14.20
N ASP A 77 0.19 0.06 -14.59
CA ASP A 77 -0.91 0.67 -15.32
C ASP A 77 -1.92 1.41 -14.42
N LEU A 78 -1.81 1.26 -13.10
CA LEU A 78 -2.69 1.92 -12.12
C LEU A 78 -2.09 3.24 -11.61
N LEU A 79 -0.82 3.53 -11.89
CA LEU A 79 -0.16 4.73 -11.39
C LEU A 79 -0.64 5.99 -12.11
N ALA A 80 -0.94 7.00 -11.30
CA ALA A 80 -1.23 8.36 -11.71
C ALA A 80 -0.20 9.34 -11.12
N GLU A 81 -0.25 10.61 -11.53
CA GLU A 81 0.59 11.67 -10.97
C GLU A 81 0.41 11.84 -9.46
N ARG A 82 -0.81 11.63 -8.97
CA ARG A 82 -1.16 11.51 -7.56
C ARG A 82 -1.92 10.22 -7.34
N ASN A 83 -1.43 9.43 -6.38
CA ASN A 83 -1.92 8.11 -6.08
C ASN A 83 -2.63 8.09 -4.73
N LEU A 84 -3.77 7.42 -4.66
CA LEU A 84 -4.50 7.11 -3.44
C LEU A 84 -4.59 5.60 -3.29
N LEU A 85 -3.94 5.07 -2.26
CA LEU A 85 -4.07 3.69 -1.83
C LEU A 85 -5.09 3.64 -0.69
N VAL A 86 -6.10 2.78 -0.84
CA VAL A 86 -7.19 2.57 0.13
C VAL A 86 -7.15 1.13 0.60
N VAL A 87 -7.21 0.92 1.91
CA VAL A 87 -7.31 -0.41 2.51
C VAL A 87 -8.53 -0.43 3.44
N PRO A 88 -9.63 -1.11 3.08
CA PRO A 88 -10.81 -1.18 3.93
C PRO A 88 -10.53 -2.02 5.19
N VAL A 89 -11.23 -1.70 6.28
CA VAL A 89 -11.19 -2.49 7.52
C VAL A 89 -12.58 -2.89 7.96
N SER A 90 -12.68 -4.08 8.56
CA SER A 90 -13.93 -4.61 9.09
C SER A 90 -14.23 -4.08 10.50
N ASP A 91 -13.21 -3.80 11.29
CA ASP A 91 -13.32 -3.21 12.63
C ASP A 91 -12.49 -1.92 12.70
N PRO A 92 -13.04 -0.78 13.17
CA PRO A 92 -12.24 0.42 13.30
C PRO A 92 -11.07 0.21 14.27
N GLN A 93 -11.20 -0.68 15.27
CA GLN A 93 -10.14 -1.07 16.23
C GLN A 93 -8.94 -1.74 15.56
N ASP A 94 -9.09 -2.33 14.38
CA ASP A 94 -7.97 -2.82 13.57
C ASP A 94 -7.03 -1.68 13.11
N GLY A 95 -7.44 -0.41 13.33
CA GLY A 95 -6.65 0.76 13.00
C GLY A 95 -6.66 1.91 14.01
N VAL A 96 -7.19 1.75 15.23
CA VAL A 96 -7.25 2.88 16.18
C VAL A 96 -5.88 3.18 16.78
N ALA A 97 -5.21 4.15 16.19
CA ALA A 97 -4.56 5.17 16.99
C ALA A 97 -5.56 6.33 17.07
N ASP A 98 -5.98 6.71 18.29
CA ASP A 98 -6.82 7.89 18.57
C ASP A 98 -6.01 9.17 18.32
N LEU A 99 -5.59 9.33 17.07
CA LEU A 99 -4.82 10.45 16.57
C LEU A 99 -5.88 11.33 15.91
N GLY A 100 -6.19 12.46 16.53
CA GLY A 100 -7.25 13.37 16.09
C GLY A 100 -7.26 13.63 14.58
N ARG A 101 -8.42 14.04 14.04
CA ARG A 101 -8.66 14.25 12.60
C ARG A 101 -7.44 14.83 11.86
N GLY A 102 -6.98 14.11 10.83
CA GLY A 102 -5.89 14.54 9.95
C GLY A 102 -4.48 14.17 10.41
N ALA A 103 -4.34 13.48 11.55
CA ALA A 103 -3.06 12.95 11.98
C ALA A 103 -2.68 11.73 11.13
N ARG A 104 -1.44 11.73 10.65
CA ARG A 104 -0.86 10.66 9.86
C ARG A 104 -0.15 9.65 10.76
N ALA A 105 -0.41 8.37 10.55
CA ALA A 105 0.07 7.27 11.37
C ALA A 105 0.97 6.30 10.59
N MET A 106 1.59 5.39 11.31
CA MET A 106 2.23 4.21 10.72
C MET A 106 1.19 3.13 10.47
N LEU A 107 1.42 2.32 9.44
CA LEU A 107 0.60 1.14 9.19
C LEU A 107 0.74 0.14 10.37
N PRO A 108 -0.33 -0.56 10.77
CA PRO A 108 -0.24 -1.62 11.78
C PRO A 108 0.82 -2.68 11.43
N ALA A 109 1.65 -3.06 12.39
CA ALA A 109 2.74 -4.02 12.15
C ALA A 109 2.25 -5.39 11.64
N ALA A 110 1.04 -5.81 12.07
CA ALA A 110 0.41 -7.06 11.64
C ALA A 110 0.12 -7.09 10.12
N TRP A 111 0.02 -5.93 9.48
CA TRP A 111 -0.25 -5.81 8.05
C TRP A 111 1.02 -5.90 7.20
N GLY A 112 2.19 -5.99 7.84
CA GLY A 112 3.47 -6.12 7.18
C GLY A 112 4.09 -4.79 6.79
N ARG A 113 5.19 -4.87 6.05
CA ARG A 113 5.91 -3.72 5.50
C ARG A 113 5.56 -3.55 4.04
N LEU A 114 4.78 -2.51 3.74
CA LEU A 114 4.47 -2.13 2.36
C LEU A 114 5.58 -1.27 1.76
N SER A 115 6.06 -1.68 0.59
CA SER A 115 6.97 -0.90 -0.26
C SER A 115 6.51 -0.93 -1.70
N MET A 116 6.81 0.12 -2.45
CA MET A 116 6.68 0.16 -3.89
C MET A 116 8.05 0.02 -4.52
N VAL A 117 8.15 -0.75 -5.57
CA VAL A 117 9.44 -1.17 -6.11
C VAL A 117 9.45 -1.07 -7.62
N VAL A 118 10.47 -0.40 -8.17
CA VAL A 118 10.69 -0.32 -9.61
C VAL A 118 11.58 -1.50 -10.04
N VAL A 119 11.14 -2.20 -11.09
CA VAL A 119 11.81 -3.36 -11.68
C VAL A 119 12.07 -3.03 -13.15
N SER A 120 13.34 -2.81 -13.47
CA SER A 120 13.82 -2.68 -14.85
C SER A 120 14.22 -4.05 -15.39
N ASP A 121 13.68 -4.43 -16.55
CA ASP A 121 14.08 -5.64 -17.28
C ASP A 121 15.44 -5.45 -17.99
#